data_AF-A0A379UXL5-F1
#
_entry.id   AF-A0A379UXL5-F1
#
_cell.length_a   1.000
_cell.length_b   1.000
_cell.length_c   1.000
_cell.angle_alpha   90.00
_cell.angle_beta   90.00
_cell.angle_gamma   90.00
#
_symmetry.space_group_name_H-M   'P 1'
#
loop_
_entity.id
_entity.type
_entity.pdbx_description
1 polymer ?
#
loop_
_entity_poly.entity_id
_entity_poly.type
_entity_poly.pdbx_seq_one_letter_code
_entity_poly.pdbx_strand_id
1 'polypeptide(L)'
;MKQITFTPRHHQLTNTNTWTPDSQWLVFDVRPSGASFTGKTIERVNVHTGDVEVIYRAVQGAHVGVVTVHPADNNYVFIHGPENPDETWHYDFHHRRGVIATPGGVTNLDAMDITAPYTPGALRGGSHVHVFSPNGELVSFTYNDHVLHERDPALDLRNVGVAVPYGPVTVPVQHPREYSGSYWCVLVSRTTSAPRPGSDDINRAYEEGWVGNRQIAFIGDTLSLTAKKSRSCLLSIYRVMKTAGNRQATRR
;
A
#
# COMPACT_ATOMS: atom_id res chain seq x y z
N MET A 1 15.08 23.95 -18.45
CA MET A 1 14.62 23.43 -17.14
C MET A 1 13.65 24.46 -16.56
N LYS A 2 12.40 24.08 -16.24
CA LYS A 2 11.38 24.99 -15.67
C LYS A 2 11.10 24.55 -14.24
N GLN A 3 11.28 25.45 -13.27
CA GLN A 3 10.82 25.27 -11.90
C GLN A 3 9.34 25.66 -11.80
N ILE A 4 8.51 24.81 -11.19
CA ILE A 4 7.06 25.01 -11.11
C ILE A 4 6.54 25.17 -9.68
N THR A 5 7.36 24.94 -8.66
CA THR A 5 7.04 25.17 -7.25
C THR A 5 8.09 26.08 -6.61
N PHE A 6 7.65 26.96 -5.71
CA PHE A 6 8.52 28.01 -5.12
C PHE A 6 8.47 28.07 -3.59
N THR A 7 7.49 27.41 -2.96
CA THR A 7 7.38 27.37 -1.50
C THR A 7 8.61 26.67 -0.91
N PRO A 8 9.27 27.21 0.14
CA PRO A 8 10.47 26.63 0.73
C PRO A 8 10.14 25.41 1.61
N ARG A 9 9.69 24.34 0.96
CA ARG A 9 9.36 23.05 1.56
C ARG A 9 9.64 21.93 0.56
N HIS A 10 9.45 20.70 1.02
CA HIS A 10 9.66 19.53 0.20
C HIS A 10 8.48 19.25 -0.73
N HIS A 11 8.80 18.69 -1.90
CA HIS A 11 7.85 18.30 -2.95
C HIS A 11 8.25 16.91 -3.44
N GLN A 12 7.98 15.90 -2.62
CA GLN A 12 8.44 14.53 -2.85
C GLN A 12 7.51 13.84 -3.86
N LEU A 13 8.05 13.48 -5.02
CA LEU A 13 7.39 12.60 -5.96
C LEU A 13 7.61 11.15 -5.56
N THR A 14 6.55 10.35 -5.64
CA THR A 14 6.67 8.89 -5.59
C THR A 14 7.42 8.38 -6.83
N ASN A 15 8.02 7.21 -6.74
CA ASN A 15 8.81 6.60 -7.81
C ASN A 15 7.99 6.21 -9.06
N THR A 16 6.67 6.24 -9.00
CA THR A 16 5.77 5.89 -10.12
C THR A 16 4.44 6.61 -10.04
N ASN A 17 3.72 6.68 -11.17
CA ASN A 17 2.33 7.13 -11.29
C ASN A 17 2.04 8.44 -10.55
N THR A 18 2.78 9.51 -10.85
CA THR A 18 2.62 10.83 -10.21
C THR A 18 1.90 11.86 -11.07
N TRP A 19 1.59 11.53 -12.33
CA TRP A 19 0.86 12.40 -13.24
C TRP A 19 -0.63 12.10 -13.20
N THR A 20 -1.42 13.16 -13.28
CA THR A 20 -2.85 13.05 -13.61
C THR A 20 -3.06 12.60 -15.06
N PRO A 21 -4.16 11.91 -15.37
CA PRO A 21 -4.41 11.36 -16.71
C PRO A 21 -4.41 12.43 -17.82
N ASP A 22 -4.82 13.65 -17.52
CA ASP A 22 -4.82 14.79 -18.46
C ASP A 22 -3.43 15.41 -18.68
N SER A 23 -2.40 14.90 -17.98
CA SER A 23 -1.02 15.38 -17.99
C SER A 23 -0.86 16.86 -17.60
N GLN A 24 -1.84 17.43 -16.89
CA GLN A 24 -1.80 18.84 -16.45
C GLN A 24 -1.21 18.99 -15.04
N TRP A 25 -1.34 17.95 -14.21
CA TRP A 25 -0.93 18.02 -12.80
C TRP A 25 0.07 16.93 -12.41
N LEU A 26 1.07 17.33 -11.62
CA LEU A 26 1.96 16.46 -10.88
C LEU A 26 1.53 16.38 -9.41
N VAL A 27 1.51 15.18 -8.86
CA VAL A 27 1.05 14.90 -7.49
C VAL A 27 2.23 14.52 -6.61
N PHE A 28 2.32 15.13 -5.43
CA PHE A 28 3.44 15.00 -4.51
C PHE A 28 2.99 15.00 -3.05
N ASP A 29 3.89 14.56 -2.17
CA ASP A 29 3.77 14.72 -0.73
C ASP A 29 4.86 15.66 -0.18
N VAL A 30 4.70 16.11 1.07
CA VAL A 30 5.58 17.14 1.66
C VAL A 30 6.64 16.58 2.62
N ARG A 31 6.93 15.28 2.55
CA ARG A 31 7.95 14.65 3.42
C ARG A 31 9.35 15.16 3.06
N PRO A 32 10.25 15.30 4.05
CA PRO A 32 11.60 15.79 3.81
C PRO A 32 12.50 14.83 3.05
N SER A 33 12.22 13.53 3.15
CA SER A 33 12.90 12.49 2.42
C SER A 33 12.02 11.24 2.34
N GLY A 34 12.37 10.32 1.43
CA GLY A 34 11.68 9.02 1.34
C GLY A 34 11.78 8.16 2.61
N ALA A 35 12.76 8.41 3.48
CA ALA A 35 12.96 7.68 4.74
C ALA A 35 12.20 8.30 5.93
N SER A 36 11.67 9.51 5.79
CA SER A 36 10.86 10.17 6.81
C SER A 36 9.38 9.99 6.52
N PHE A 37 8.55 9.90 7.56
CA PHE A 37 7.09 9.86 7.43
C PHE A 37 6.40 10.92 8.29
N THR A 38 6.75 12.19 8.04
CA THR A 38 6.24 13.37 8.75
C THR A 38 5.36 14.27 7.87
N GLY A 39 4.98 13.80 6.67
CA GLY A 39 4.18 14.58 5.72
C GLY A 39 2.78 14.86 6.26
N LYS A 40 2.27 16.07 6.04
CA LYS A 40 0.94 16.50 6.52
C LYS A 40 -0.09 16.64 5.41
N THR A 41 0.35 16.70 4.16
CA THR A 41 -0.52 16.92 3.02
C THR A 41 -0.11 16.08 1.82
N ILE A 42 -1.11 15.72 1.04
CA ILE A 42 -0.99 15.24 -0.34
C ILE A 42 -1.49 16.37 -1.23
N GLU A 43 -0.71 16.72 -2.25
CA GLU A 43 -0.94 17.92 -3.04
C GLU A 43 -0.67 17.67 -4.51
N ARG A 44 -1.16 18.56 -5.37
CA ARG A 44 -0.88 18.58 -6.79
C ARG A 44 -0.50 19.97 -7.26
N VAL A 45 0.37 20.05 -8.27
CA VAL A 45 0.77 21.30 -8.93
C VAL A 45 0.45 21.23 -10.43
N ASN A 46 -0.20 22.25 -10.96
CA ASN A 46 -0.42 22.40 -12.39
C ASN A 46 0.89 22.81 -13.07
N VAL A 47 1.32 22.07 -14.07
CA VAL A 47 2.65 22.27 -14.68
C VAL A 47 2.71 23.49 -15.61
N HIS A 48 1.56 23.99 -16.05
CA HIS A 48 1.47 25.16 -16.90
C HIS A 48 1.37 26.44 -16.08
N THR A 49 0.43 26.49 -15.13
CA THR A 49 0.13 27.70 -14.33
C THR A 49 0.96 27.82 -13.06
N GLY A 50 1.42 26.69 -12.49
CA GLY A 50 2.06 26.65 -11.17
C GLY A 50 1.07 26.65 -10.00
N ASP A 51 -0.23 26.56 -10.27
CA ASP A 51 -1.26 26.49 -9.21
C ASP A 51 -1.09 25.21 -8.39
N VAL A 52 -1.22 25.34 -7.08
CA VAL A 52 -1.07 24.22 -6.13
C VAL A 52 -2.39 23.99 -5.40
N GLU A 53 -2.81 22.73 -5.36
CA GLU A 53 -4.02 22.30 -4.67
C GLU A 53 -3.72 21.20 -3.65
N VAL A 54 -4.38 21.28 -2.49
CA VAL A 54 -4.30 20.25 -1.45
C VAL A 54 -5.39 19.21 -1.70
N ILE A 55 -4.99 17.99 -1.99
CA ILE A 55 -5.89 16.84 -2.17
C ILE A 55 -6.34 16.30 -0.81
N TYR A 56 -5.42 16.22 0.13
CA TYR A 56 -5.70 15.70 1.47
C TYR A 56 -4.81 16.37 2.52
N ARG A 57 -5.38 16.57 3.71
CA ARG A 57 -4.65 17.03 4.90
C ARG A 57 -4.86 16.03 6.03
N ALA A 58 -3.76 15.52 6.54
CA ALA A 58 -3.77 14.63 7.70
C ALA A 58 -4.32 15.35 8.93
N VAL A 59 -5.12 14.65 9.71
CA VAL A 59 -5.75 15.15 10.94
C VAL A 59 -5.34 14.29 12.14
N GLN A 60 -5.68 14.72 13.35
CA GLN A 60 -5.54 13.91 14.57
C GLN A 60 -4.12 13.36 14.80
N GLY A 61 -3.10 14.18 14.52
CA GLY A 61 -1.70 13.80 14.70
C GLY A 61 -1.13 12.86 13.63
N ALA A 62 -1.95 12.36 12.70
CA ALA A 62 -1.51 11.48 11.63
C ALA A 62 -0.53 12.16 10.66
N HIS A 63 0.11 11.32 9.85
CA HIS A 63 0.98 11.71 8.76
C HIS A 63 0.59 10.94 7.50
N VAL A 64 0.91 11.52 6.34
CA VAL A 64 0.60 10.97 5.02
C VAL A 64 1.78 11.12 4.07
N GLY A 65 1.81 10.28 3.03
CA GLY A 65 2.77 10.41 1.95
C GLY A 65 2.69 9.24 0.96
N VAL A 66 3.64 9.20 0.03
CA VAL A 66 3.77 8.13 -0.97
C VAL A 66 2.46 7.97 -1.78
N VAL A 67 2.08 9.06 -2.46
CA VAL A 67 0.88 9.12 -3.28
C VAL A 67 1.14 8.60 -4.69
N THR A 68 0.19 7.83 -5.22
CA THR A 68 0.10 7.50 -6.65
C THR A 68 -1.27 7.87 -7.21
N VAL A 69 -1.32 8.06 -8.52
CA VAL A 69 -2.48 8.54 -9.27
C VAL A 69 -3.10 7.40 -10.06
N HIS A 70 -4.43 7.36 -10.10
CA HIS A 70 -5.19 6.44 -10.94
C HIS A 70 -4.94 6.72 -12.43
N PRO A 71 -4.79 5.68 -13.29
CA PRO A 71 -4.36 5.87 -14.68
C PRO A 71 -5.38 6.58 -15.57
N ALA A 72 -6.66 6.60 -15.18
CA ALA A 72 -7.74 7.14 -16.02
C ALA A 72 -8.64 8.17 -15.32
N ASP A 73 -8.54 8.33 -13.99
CA ASP A 73 -9.44 9.16 -13.20
C ASP A 73 -8.67 10.03 -12.23
N ASN A 74 -9.30 11.10 -11.73
CA ASN A 74 -8.73 11.98 -10.71
C ASN A 74 -8.85 11.37 -9.30
N ASN A 75 -8.38 10.13 -9.15
CA ASN A 75 -8.32 9.40 -7.90
C ASN A 75 -6.88 9.22 -7.46
N TYR A 76 -6.64 9.32 -6.16
CA TYR A 76 -5.32 9.28 -5.55
C TYR A 76 -5.30 8.23 -4.47
N VAL A 77 -4.28 7.37 -4.45
CA VAL A 77 -4.07 6.42 -3.37
C VAL A 77 -2.76 6.73 -2.67
N PHE A 78 -2.75 6.73 -1.34
CA PHE A 78 -1.58 7.11 -0.56
C PHE A 78 -1.56 6.41 0.79
N ILE A 79 -0.39 6.46 1.43
CA ILE A 79 -0.20 5.91 2.76
C ILE A 79 -0.71 6.90 3.79
N HIS A 80 -1.48 6.39 4.74
CA HIS A 80 -1.92 7.10 5.93
C HIS A 80 -1.38 6.39 7.17
N GLY A 81 -0.68 7.14 8.02
CA GLY A 81 -0.29 6.66 9.35
C GLY A 81 -1.50 6.57 10.30
N PRO A 82 -1.34 6.05 11.52
CA PRO A 82 -2.44 5.99 12.44
C PRO A 82 -2.89 7.38 12.89
N GLU A 83 -4.20 7.55 13.07
CA GLU A 83 -4.79 8.71 13.75
C GLU A 83 -4.73 8.50 15.26
N ASN A 84 -4.61 9.61 16.00
CA ASN A 84 -4.37 9.64 17.44
C ASN A 84 -3.22 8.68 17.82
N PRO A 85 -2.02 8.88 17.25
CA PRO A 85 -0.89 8.03 17.58
C PRO A 85 -0.52 8.18 19.06
N ASP A 86 -0.13 7.08 19.68
CA ASP A 86 0.37 7.04 21.07
C ASP A 86 1.69 6.29 21.16
N GLU A 87 2.20 6.08 22.37
CA GLU A 87 3.46 5.40 22.62
C GLU A 87 3.49 3.97 22.05
N THR A 88 2.36 3.28 22.07
CA THR A 88 2.22 1.89 21.61
C THR A 88 1.77 1.76 20.16
N TRP A 89 1.13 2.80 19.62
CA TRP A 89 0.54 2.79 18.29
C TRP A 89 0.87 4.09 17.54
N HIS A 90 2.09 4.14 17.01
CA HIS A 90 2.60 5.21 16.16
C HIS A 90 2.89 4.69 14.74
N TYR A 91 3.35 5.57 13.85
CA TYR A 91 3.70 5.16 12.50
C TYR A 91 4.80 4.09 12.52
N ASP A 92 4.47 2.91 12.01
CA ASP A 92 5.37 1.78 11.78
C ASP A 92 4.90 0.98 10.54
N PHE A 93 5.69 0.02 10.08
CA PHE A 93 5.42 -0.80 8.92
C PHE A 93 4.09 -1.56 9.00
N HIS A 94 3.65 -1.92 10.20
CA HIS A 94 2.44 -2.68 10.45
C HIS A 94 1.28 -1.83 11.02
N HIS A 95 1.45 -0.50 11.15
CA HIS A 95 0.42 0.45 11.66
C HIS A 95 -0.06 1.49 10.63
N ARG A 96 0.18 1.23 9.35
CA ARG A 96 -0.11 2.14 8.23
C ARG A 96 -1.19 1.56 7.33
N ARG A 97 -1.99 2.40 6.69
CA ARG A 97 -3.11 1.98 5.83
C ARG A 97 -3.06 2.67 4.47
N GLY A 98 -3.72 2.09 3.50
CA GLY A 98 -4.06 2.74 2.24
C GLY A 98 -5.32 3.59 2.38
N VAL A 99 -5.30 4.77 1.77
CA VAL A 99 -6.45 5.67 1.66
C VAL A 99 -6.61 6.07 0.21
N ILE A 100 -7.85 6.05 -0.28
CA ILE A 100 -8.22 6.59 -1.59
C ILE A 100 -8.92 7.93 -1.38
N ALA A 101 -8.40 8.98 -2.02
CA ALA A 101 -9.08 10.27 -2.19
C ALA A 101 -9.62 10.40 -3.61
N THR A 102 -10.89 10.79 -3.70
CA THR A 102 -11.60 11.06 -4.96
C THR A 102 -12.25 12.45 -4.85
N PRO A 103 -12.75 13.04 -5.95
CA PRO A 103 -13.55 14.27 -5.88
C PRO A 103 -14.79 14.13 -5.00
N GLY A 104 -15.32 12.92 -4.83
CA GLY A 104 -16.50 12.62 -4.01
C GLY A 104 -16.20 12.36 -2.53
N GLY A 105 -14.93 12.34 -2.12
CA GLY A 105 -14.54 12.11 -0.73
C GLY A 105 -13.38 11.13 -0.57
N VAL A 106 -13.09 10.82 0.70
CA VAL A 106 -11.93 10.03 1.12
C VAL A 106 -12.40 8.77 1.85
N THR A 107 -11.81 7.62 1.51
CA THR A 107 -12.15 6.33 2.13
C THR A 107 -10.90 5.50 2.37
N ASN A 108 -10.94 4.61 3.37
CA ASN A 108 -9.89 3.61 3.54
C ASN A 108 -9.92 2.62 2.36
N LEU A 109 -8.75 2.31 1.81
CA LEU A 109 -8.59 1.25 0.81
C LEU A 109 -8.80 -0.10 1.48
N ASP A 110 -7.89 -0.45 2.38
CA ASP A 110 -7.85 -1.71 3.13
C ASP A 110 -8.60 -1.60 4.45
N ALA A 111 -9.13 -2.74 4.91
CA ALA A 111 -9.66 -2.93 6.25
C ALA A 111 -8.60 -3.57 7.15
N MET A 112 -8.63 -3.29 8.45
CA MET A 112 -7.74 -3.92 9.43
C MET A 112 -8.53 -4.51 10.59
N ASP A 113 -8.31 -5.79 10.83
CA ASP A 113 -8.88 -6.60 11.90
C ASP A 113 -7.76 -7.37 12.60
N ILE A 114 -7.47 -7.02 13.84
CA ILE A 114 -6.37 -7.62 14.62
C ILE A 114 -6.90 -8.52 15.73
N THR A 115 -8.23 -8.64 15.86
CA THR A 115 -8.89 -9.44 16.88
C THR A 115 -9.46 -10.72 16.26
N ALA A 116 -9.03 -11.88 16.75
CA ALA A 116 -9.60 -13.14 16.28
C ALA A 116 -11.05 -13.32 16.78
N PRO A 117 -11.96 -13.91 15.97
CA PRO A 117 -11.75 -14.45 14.63
C PRO A 117 -11.70 -13.35 13.56
N TYR A 118 -10.69 -13.43 12.68
CA TYR A 118 -10.44 -12.38 11.68
C TYR A 118 -11.50 -12.34 10.57
N THR A 119 -11.82 -11.12 10.14
CA THR A 119 -12.70 -10.82 9.02
C THR A 119 -12.05 -11.18 7.68
N PRO A 120 -12.66 -12.07 6.87
CA PRO A 120 -12.18 -12.34 5.52
C PRO A 120 -12.05 -11.07 4.67
N GLY A 121 -10.89 -10.90 4.02
CA GLY A 121 -10.60 -9.73 3.19
C GLY A 121 -10.02 -8.54 3.95
N ALA A 122 -10.04 -8.56 5.29
CA ALA A 122 -9.30 -7.60 6.10
C ALA A 122 -7.83 -8.02 6.24
N LEU A 123 -6.95 -7.03 6.38
CA LEU A 123 -5.57 -7.20 6.79
C LEU A 123 -5.48 -7.28 8.32
N ARG A 124 -4.35 -7.74 8.85
CA ARG A 124 -4.08 -7.80 10.29
C ARG A 124 -2.90 -6.91 10.68
N GLY A 125 -2.66 -5.87 9.91
CA GLY A 125 -1.47 -5.03 9.98
C GLY A 125 -1.47 -4.02 8.84
N GLY A 126 -0.28 -3.56 8.49
CA GLY A 126 -0.11 -2.35 7.69
C GLY A 126 0.23 -2.60 6.22
N SER A 127 -0.34 -1.78 5.35
CA SER A 127 -0.11 -1.77 3.90
C SER A 127 0.73 -0.55 3.46
N HIS A 128 1.55 -0.71 2.40
CA HIS A 128 2.49 0.33 1.96
C HIS A 128 2.80 0.30 0.48
N VAL A 129 2.95 1.52 -0.06
CA VAL A 129 3.11 1.84 -1.47
C VAL A 129 1.94 1.22 -2.23
N HIS A 130 0.94 2.03 -2.49
CA HIS A 130 -0.26 1.58 -3.16
C HIS A 130 -0.19 2.00 -4.62
N VAL A 131 -0.32 1.04 -5.54
CA VAL A 131 -0.20 1.33 -6.97
C VAL A 131 -1.37 0.71 -7.73
N PHE A 132 -2.14 1.56 -8.42
CA PHE A 132 -3.20 1.09 -9.31
C PHE A 132 -2.65 0.22 -10.44
N SER A 133 -3.40 -0.82 -10.82
CA SER A 133 -3.15 -1.57 -12.05
C SER A 133 -3.25 -0.67 -13.27
N PRO A 134 -2.68 -1.04 -14.43
CA PRO A 134 -2.71 -0.20 -15.63
C PRO A 134 -4.13 0.16 -16.10
N ASN A 135 -5.12 -0.69 -15.82
CA ASN A 135 -6.54 -0.41 -16.07
C ASN A 135 -7.28 0.25 -14.90
N GLY A 136 -6.60 0.53 -13.78
CA GLY A 136 -7.17 1.23 -12.62
C GLY A 136 -8.02 0.36 -11.66
N GLU A 137 -8.31 -0.89 -12.02
CA GLU A 137 -9.27 -1.71 -11.28
C GLU A 137 -8.73 -2.25 -9.95
N LEU A 138 -7.43 -2.52 -9.86
CA LEU A 138 -6.79 -3.20 -8.73
C LEU A 138 -5.71 -2.32 -8.11
N VAL A 139 -5.35 -2.57 -6.85
CA VAL A 139 -4.26 -1.84 -6.18
C VAL A 139 -3.27 -2.83 -5.59
N SER A 140 -2.00 -2.78 -5.98
CA SER A 140 -0.94 -3.56 -5.33
C SER A 140 -0.43 -2.84 -4.09
N PHE A 141 0.10 -3.60 -3.13
CA PHE A 141 0.79 -3.05 -1.98
C PHE A 141 1.77 -4.05 -1.37
N THR A 142 2.76 -3.55 -0.64
CA THR A 142 3.49 -4.34 0.35
C THR A 142 2.77 -4.37 1.70
N TYR A 143 2.97 -5.42 2.48
CA TYR A 143 2.24 -5.68 3.72
C TYR A 143 3.16 -6.21 4.83
N ASN A 144 2.93 -5.75 6.06
CA ASN A 144 3.52 -6.30 7.30
C ASN A 144 2.38 -6.60 8.29
N ASP A 145 2.43 -7.76 8.94
CA ASP A 145 1.35 -8.25 9.82
C ASP A 145 1.63 -7.89 11.28
N HIS A 146 0.77 -7.07 11.90
CA HIS A 146 0.94 -6.62 13.28
C HIS A 146 0.78 -7.79 14.26
N VAL A 147 -0.21 -8.67 14.04
CA VAL A 147 -0.44 -9.80 14.95
C VAL A 147 0.73 -10.79 14.96
N LEU A 148 1.37 -11.00 13.80
CA LEU A 148 2.60 -11.81 13.76
C LEU A 148 3.80 -11.10 14.39
N HIS A 149 3.93 -9.78 14.21
CA HIS A 149 4.95 -8.97 14.87
C HIS A 149 4.87 -9.08 16.40
N GLU A 150 3.67 -8.88 16.97
CA GLU A 150 3.42 -9.00 18.41
C GLU A 150 3.72 -10.39 18.96
N ARG A 151 3.54 -11.43 18.13
CA ARG A 151 3.81 -12.81 18.53
C ARG A 151 5.30 -13.11 18.63
N ASP A 152 6.07 -12.70 17.63
CA ASP A 152 7.51 -12.92 17.56
C ASP A 152 8.12 -11.97 16.51
N PRO A 153 9.11 -11.12 16.85
CA PRO A 153 9.79 -10.24 15.91
C PRO A 153 10.37 -10.96 14.67
N ALA A 154 10.72 -12.24 14.77
CA ALA A 154 11.20 -13.03 13.63
C ALA A 154 10.11 -13.26 12.55
N LEU A 155 8.84 -13.04 12.88
CA LEU A 155 7.70 -13.20 11.99
C LEU A 155 7.23 -11.89 11.36
N ASP A 156 7.86 -10.75 11.69
CA ASP A 156 7.62 -9.47 11.03
C ASP A 156 8.25 -9.45 9.63
N LEU A 157 7.61 -10.19 8.73
CA LEU A 157 8.07 -10.40 7.37
C LEU A 157 7.20 -9.63 6.39
N ARG A 158 7.86 -8.95 5.46
CA ARG A 158 7.17 -8.20 4.41
C ARG A 158 6.63 -9.13 3.32
N ASN A 159 5.35 -8.97 3.01
CA ASN A 159 4.65 -9.64 1.91
C ASN A 159 4.17 -8.63 0.86
N VAL A 160 3.64 -9.14 -0.24
CA VAL A 160 2.94 -8.38 -1.28
C VAL A 160 1.48 -8.83 -1.31
N GLY A 161 0.58 -7.88 -1.42
CA GLY A 161 -0.85 -8.09 -1.56
C GLY A 161 -1.46 -7.29 -2.70
N VAL A 162 -2.72 -7.60 -2.98
CA VAL A 162 -3.56 -6.91 -3.96
C VAL A 162 -4.90 -6.61 -3.30
N ALA A 163 -5.34 -5.36 -3.40
CA ALA A 163 -6.69 -4.91 -3.08
C ALA A 163 -7.53 -5.06 -4.35
N VAL A 164 -8.62 -5.82 -4.23
CA VAL A 164 -9.59 -6.01 -5.31
C VAL A 164 -10.87 -5.23 -4.97
N PRO A 165 -11.58 -4.64 -5.95
CA PRO A 165 -12.75 -3.77 -5.73
C PRO A 165 -14.00 -4.62 -5.44
N TYR A 166 -13.85 -5.58 -4.53
CA TYR A 166 -14.94 -6.34 -3.92
C TYR A 166 -15.07 -5.85 -2.49
N GLY A 167 -16.23 -5.34 -2.13
CA GLY A 167 -16.41 -4.71 -0.83
C GLY A 167 -17.75 -3.99 -0.71
N PRO A 168 -17.96 -3.26 0.39
CA PRO A 168 -16.97 -2.98 1.44
C PRO A 168 -16.62 -4.22 2.29
N VAL A 169 -15.42 -4.22 2.90
CA VAL A 169 -15.05 -5.15 3.98
C VAL A 169 -15.34 -4.47 5.31
N THR A 170 -16.38 -4.94 5.99
CA THR A 170 -16.81 -4.40 7.29
C THR A 170 -16.23 -5.23 8.42
N VAL A 171 -15.36 -4.62 9.21
CA VAL A 171 -14.77 -5.23 10.42
C VAL A 171 -15.70 -4.97 11.61
N PRO A 172 -16.09 -6.02 12.38
CA PRO A 172 -16.79 -5.84 13.64
C PRO A 172 -15.78 -5.30 14.67
N VAL A 173 -15.68 -3.98 14.77
CA VAL A 173 -14.68 -3.29 15.60
C VAL A 173 -14.75 -3.76 17.05
N GLN A 174 -13.70 -4.45 17.47
CA GLN A 174 -13.49 -4.96 18.84
C GLN A 174 -12.27 -4.29 19.50
N HIS A 175 -11.37 -3.74 18.69
CA HIS A 175 -10.21 -2.98 19.14
C HIS A 175 -10.23 -1.55 18.57
N PRO A 176 -9.86 -0.50 19.34
CA PRO A 176 -9.96 0.91 18.90
C PRO A 176 -9.10 1.25 17.68
N ARG A 177 -8.15 0.38 17.32
CA ARG A 177 -7.28 0.57 16.15
C ARG A 177 -7.83 -0.08 14.89
N GLU A 178 -8.88 -0.89 14.98
CA GLU A 178 -9.49 -1.57 13.83
C GLU A 178 -10.34 -0.61 12.99
N TYR A 179 -10.43 -0.90 11.70
CA TYR A 179 -11.21 -0.09 10.76
C TYR A 179 -11.68 -0.91 9.57
N SER A 180 -12.82 -0.50 9.01
CA SER A 180 -13.34 -1.05 7.76
C SER A 180 -12.66 -0.40 6.55
N GLY A 181 -12.76 -1.08 5.40
CA GLY A 181 -12.13 -0.70 4.14
C GLY A 181 -13.06 -0.90 2.95
N SER A 182 -12.79 -0.19 1.86
CA SER A 182 -13.60 -0.26 0.64
C SER A 182 -13.24 -1.46 -0.26
N TYR A 183 -12.04 -2.02 -0.12
CA TYR A 183 -11.54 -3.13 -0.94
C TYR A 183 -11.34 -4.39 -0.10
N TRP A 184 -11.43 -5.52 -0.78
CA TRP A 184 -11.03 -6.82 -0.26
C TRP A 184 -9.55 -7.03 -0.55
N CYS A 185 -8.77 -7.33 0.48
CA CYS A 185 -7.33 -7.53 0.37
C CYS A 185 -6.96 -9.02 0.38
N VAL A 186 -6.01 -9.40 -0.48
CA VAL A 186 -5.41 -10.74 -0.49
C VAL A 186 -3.90 -10.66 -0.61
N LEU A 187 -3.19 -11.54 0.10
CA LEU A 187 -1.75 -11.69 -0.08
C LEU A 187 -1.46 -12.59 -1.29
N VAL A 188 -0.53 -12.13 -2.13
CA VAL A 188 -0.11 -12.84 -3.35
C VAL A 188 1.32 -13.41 -3.23
N SER A 189 2.00 -13.11 -2.13
CA SER A 189 3.24 -13.76 -1.69
C SER A 189 3.01 -14.57 -0.41
N ARG A 190 3.96 -15.46 -0.10
CA ARG A 190 4.07 -16.12 1.20
C ARG A 190 5.54 -16.08 1.60
N THR A 191 5.83 -15.50 2.76
CA THR A 191 7.16 -15.48 3.34
C THR A 191 7.30 -16.47 4.50
N THR A 192 8.54 -16.83 4.83
CA THR A 192 8.92 -17.66 5.98
C THR A 192 10.16 -17.07 6.65
N SER A 193 10.24 -17.16 7.97
CA SER A 193 11.41 -16.68 8.74
C SER A 193 12.63 -17.61 8.57
N ALA A 194 12.40 -18.84 8.12
CA ALA A 194 13.42 -19.86 7.87
C ALA A 194 13.35 -20.37 6.42
N PRO A 195 13.77 -19.56 5.43
CA PRO A 195 13.80 -20.00 4.03
C PRO A 195 14.81 -21.14 3.86
N ARG A 196 14.46 -22.18 3.10
CA ARG A 196 15.38 -23.31 2.85
C ARG A 196 16.39 -22.95 1.75
N PRO A 197 17.70 -23.22 1.96
CA PRO A 197 18.73 -23.08 0.92
C PRO A 197 18.37 -23.78 -0.39
N GLY A 198 18.45 -23.06 -1.52
CA GLY A 198 18.16 -23.59 -2.86
C GLY A 198 16.69 -23.82 -3.19
N SER A 199 15.76 -23.37 -2.34
CA SER A 199 14.32 -23.43 -2.60
C SER A 199 13.76 -22.10 -3.09
N ASP A 200 12.48 -22.09 -3.43
CA ASP A 200 11.71 -20.88 -3.76
C ASP A 200 11.13 -20.17 -2.51
N ASP A 201 11.52 -20.62 -1.31
CA ASP A 201 11.14 -19.96 -0.07
C ASP A 201 11.77 -18.57 0.00
N ILE A 202 10.95 -17.57 0.30
CA ILE A 202 11.39 -16.20 0.51
C ILE A 202 11.17 -15.77 1.96
N ASN A 203 12.05 -14.94 2.49
CA ASN A 203 11.85 -14.30 3.80
C ASN A 203 11.40 -12.84 3.69
N ARG A 204 11.36 -12.28 2.49
CA ARG A 204 10.91 -10.91 2.24
C ARG A 204 10.40 -10.78 0.81
N ALA A 205 9.29 -10.06 0.61
CA ALA A 205 8.79 -9.62 -0.69
C ALA A 205 8.66 -8.09 -0.74
N TYR A 206 9.17 -7.43 -1.79
CA TYR A 206 9.24 -5.96 -1.90
C TYR A 206 9.48 -5.50 -3.35
N GLU A 207 9.39 -4.18 -3.59
CA GLU A 207 9.48 -3.54 -4.93
C GLU A 207 8.56 -4.22 -5.95
N GLU A 208 7.27 -4.28 -5.65
CA GLU A 208 6.29 -4.88 -6.54
C GLU A 208 5.90 -3.95 -7.70
N GLY A 209 5.56 -4.55 -8.83
CA GLY A 209 5.14 -3.83 -10.02
C GLY A 209 4.17 -4.64 -10.87
N TRP A 210 3.24 -3.91 -11.49
CA TRP A 210 2.28 -4.47 -12.42
C TRP A 210 2.94 -4.94 -13.72
N VAL A 211 2.67 -6.17 -14.12
CA VAL A 211 2.99 -6.70 -15.46
C VAL A 211 1.67 -6.95 -16.18
N GLY A 212 1.20 -5.93 -16.91
CA GLY A 212 -0.18 -5.91 -17.41
C GLY A 212 -1.21 -5.79 -16.27
N ASN A 213 -2.45 -6.23 -16.52
CA ASN A 213 -3.57 -6.04 -15.58
C ASN A 213 -3.79 -7.19 -14.60
N ARG A 214 -3.02 -8.27 -14.67
CA ARG A 214 -3.34 -9.53 -13.96
C ARG A 214 -2.13 -10.20 -13.29
N GLN A 215 -0.97 -9.57 -13.35
CA GLN A 215 0.27 -10.15 -12.84
C GLN A 215 1.04 -9.09 -12.05
N ILE A 216 1.66 -9.53 -10.97
CA ILE A 216 2.58 -8.73 -10.17
C ILE A 216 3.94 -9.40 -10.19
N ALA A 217 4.97 -8.65 -10.56
CA ALA A 217 6.35 -9.03 -10.30
C ALA A 217 6.82 -8.37 -9.00
N PHE A 218 7.68 -9.04 -8.23
CA PHE A 218 8.29 -8.48 -7.03
C PHE A 218 9.65 -9.13 -6.77
N ILE A 219 10.46 -8.48 -5.94
CA ILE A 219 11.75 -9.02 -5.48
C ILE A 219 11.51 -9.86 -4.22
N GLY A 220 12.04 -11.08 -4.25
CA GLY A 220 12.09 -12.01 -3.13
C GLY A 220 13.52 -12.21 -2.63
N ASP A 221 13.74 -12.09 -1.32
CA ASP A 221 15.02 -12.47 -0.71
C ASP A 221 15.02 -14.00 -0.43
N THR A 222 15.96 -14.73 -1.03
CA THR A 222 16.10 -16.20 -0.97
C THR A 222 17.45 -16.60 -0.37
N LEU A 223 17.66 -17.90 -0.17
CA LEU A 223 18.98 -18.47 0.18
C LEU A 223 19.52 -19.33 -0.96
N SER A 224 20.79 -19.11 -1.33
CA SER A 224 21.51 -19.97 -2.26
C SER A 224 21.73 -21.37 -1.68
N LEU A 225 22.17 -22.32 -2.51
CA LEU A 225 22.56 -23.67 -2.06
C LEU A 225 23.64 -23.67 -0.97
N THR A 226 24.46 -22.61 -0.91
CA THR A 226 25.50 -22.43 0.12
C THR A 226 25.03 -21.58 1.30
N ALA A 227 23.71 -21.44 1.48
CA ALA A 227 23.05 -20.65 2.53
C ALA A 227 23.45 -19.16 2.54
N LYS A 228 23.90 -18.62 1.40
CA LYS A 228 24.17 -17.18 1.24
C LYS A 228 22.89 -16.48 0.80
N LYS A 229 22.62 -15.29 1.33
CA LYS A 229 21.50 -14.45 0.88
C LYS A 229 21.63 -14.16 -0.62
N SER A 230 20.55 -14.36 -1.34
CA SER A 230 20.40 -14.08 -2.76
C SER A 230 19.09 -13.32 -3.00
N ARG A 231 18.94 -12.69 -4.16
CA ARG A 231 17.70 -12.04 -4.59
C ARG A 231 17.18 -12.70 -5.85
N SER A 232 15.88 -12.93 -5.89
CA SER A 232 15.19 -13.54 -7.01
C SER A 232 14.01 -12.66 -7.42
N CYS A 233 13.84 -12.43 -8.73
CA CYS A 233 12.62 -11.82 -9.26
C CYS A 233 11.55 -12.91 -9.35
N LEU A 234 10.41 -12.68 -8.69
CA LEU A 234 9.29 -13.61 -8.66
C LEU A 234 8.11 -12.98 -9.38
N LEU A 235 7.44 -13.78 -10.21
CA LEU A 235 6.21 -13.40 -10.89
C LEU A 235 5.04 -14.13 -10.24
N SER A 236 4.08 -13.39 -9.70
CA SER A 236 2.82 -13.93 -9.19
C SER A 236 1.70 -13.64 -10.17
N ILE A 237 1.06 -14.71 -10.64
CA ILE A 237 -0.12 -14.65 -11.51
C ILE A 237 -1.32 -14.95 -10.62
N TYR A 238 -2.24 -13.99 -10.50
CA TYR A 238 -3.47 -14.20 -9.76
C TYR A 238 -4.65 -14.19 -10.74
N ARG A 239 -5.66 -15.02 -10.44
CA ARG A 239 -6.92 -15.04 -11.19
C ARG A 239 -8.01 -14.50 -10.30
N VAL A 240 -8.43 -13.27 -10.54
CA VAL A 240 -9.68 -12.77 -9.96
C VAL A 240 -10.82 -13.56 -10.61
N MET A 241 -11.45 -14.46 -9.84
CA MET A 241 -12.61 -15.25 -10.29
C MET A 241 -13.88 -14.45 -9.99
N LYS A 242 -14.53 -13.90 -11.02
CA LYS A 242 -15.94 -13.46 -10.94
C LYS A 242 -16.82 -14.71 -11.00
N THR A 243 -16.97 -15.44 -9.91
CA THR A 243 -17.97 -16.52 -9.81
C THR A 243 -19.19 -16.02 -9.04
N ALA A 244 -20.35 -16.06 -9.69
CA ALA A 244 -21.63 -15.93 -9.01
C ALA A 244 -21.74 -17.04 -7.96
N GLY A 245 -21.93 -16.68 -6.69
CA GLY A 245 -22.37 -17.60 -5.64
C GLY A 245 -21.33 -18.14 -4.65
N ASN A 246 -20.03 -18.10 -4.93
CA ASN A 246 -19.01 -18.38 -3.90
C ASN A 246 -17.68 -17.74 -4.30
N ARG A 247 -17.22 -16.77 -3.49
CA ARG A 247 -16.24 -15.76 -3.90
C ARG A 247 -14.96 -15.88 -3.07
N GLN A 248 -13.93 -16.49 -3.65
CA GLN A 248 -12.57 -16.46 -3.13
C GLN A 248 -11.60 -16.12 -4.26
N ALA A 249 -10.65 -15.22 -4.00
CA ALA A 249 -9.49 -15.07 -4.85
C ALA A 249 -8.48 -16.17 -4.50
N THR A 250 -8.20 -17.06 -5.46
CA THR A 250 -7.26 -18.17 -5.28
C THR A 250 -6.00 -17.92 -6.10
N ARG A 251 -4.84 -18.07 -5.46
CA ARG A 251 -3.52 -18.13 -6.12
C ARG A 251 -3.45 -19.41 -6.96
N ARG A 252 -2.91 -19.33 -8.18
CA ARG A 252 -2.52 -20.51 -8.97
C ARG A 252 -1.07 -20.87 -8.71
#